data_AF-A0A2H0NI36-F1
#
_entry.id   AF-A0A2H0NI36-F1
#
_cell.length_a   1.000
_cell.length_b   1.000
_cell.length_c   1.000
_cell.angle_alpha   90.00
_cell.angle_beta   90.00
_cell.angle_gamma   90.00
#
_symmetry.space_group_name_H-M   'P 1'
#
loop_
_entity.id
_entity.type
_entity.pdbx_description
1 polymer ?
#
loop_
_entity_poly.entity_id
_entity_poly.type
_entity_poly.pdbx_seq_one_letter_code
_entity_poly.pdbx_strand_id
1 'polypeptide(L)'
;MTINDLYDDKKNKLCIFHCDKTNWYVYCGDEKIWDEKKVDYFWQVIRSEKMQKSDFNFNKYIFPSCQKVREDRVKLRGSGRYIAQETFDFWEKGEEVCFDNEVDFHRAIFLGKAGFIGTRFFQCSDFSGVEFADEIVFLWSYFLKKANFGYATFKKTFYSEIIFREEISFEKATFFHRVIFEDNSGGHSTIPEFDFSRVVFPNGTLFRNVNLSKTQFQYAYLNDVLFQECIFKIDESDEFGIIGDECKLNEELKGKMQCKSDKDKIRMIRGLSSIESIYIQLKKNFENKGEYYQASDFYLGEMRMRKKRLFIQNDRRIERAVIKLYEFISNFGEDPVRIIEFLFIVIFLCWYIWVIVNI
;
A
#
# COMPACT_ATOMS: atom_id res chain seq x y z
N MET A 1 -27.60 19.20 32.59
CA MET A 1 -26.24 19.65 32.24
C MET A 1 -26.38 20.59 31.07
N THR A 2 -26.31 21.88 31.35
CA THR A 2 -26.40 22.94 30.34
C THR A 2 -25.05 23.07 29.63
N ILE A 3 -25.05 23.52 28.38
CA ILE A 3 -23.82 23.75 27.59
C ILE A 3 -22.82 24.60 28.38
N ASN A 4 -23.28 25.53 29.20
CA ASN A 4 -22.45 26.40 30.04
C ASN A 4 -21.69 25.68 31.17
N ASP A 5 -22.04 24.44 31.53
CA ASP A 5 -21.35 23.68 32.59
C ASP A 5 -20.05 23.02 32.08
N LEU A 6 -19.84 22.96 30.76
CA LEU A 6 -18.63 22.44 30.11
C LEU A 6 -17.56 23.54 29.89
N TYR A 7 -17.80 24.76 30.38
CA TYR A 7 -17.41 25.97 29.66
C TYR A 7 -16.55 26.99 30.41
N ASP A 8 -15.79 26.60 31.42
CA ASP A 8 -14.89 27.55 32.09
C ASP A 8 -13.41 27.22 31.90
N ASP A 9 -12.64 28.22 31.48
CA ASP A 9 -11.19 28.26 31.33
C ASP A 9 -10.57 27.85 29.97
N LYS A 10 -9.56 28.62 29.53
CA LYS A 10 -8.71 28.34 28.33
C LYS A 10 -8.06 26.95 28.40
N LYS A 11 -7.95 26.39 29.60
CA LYS A 11 -7.58 24.99 29.88
C LYS A 11 -8.52 23.97 29.23
N ASN A 12 -9.82 24.25 29.15
CA ASN A 12 -10.82 23.36 28.56
C ASN A 12 -10.75 23.28 27.01
N LYS A 13 -10.32 24.35 26.33
CA LYS A 13 -10.10 24.34 24.87
C LYS A 13 -8.87 23.54 24.43
N LEU A 14 -7.81 23.46 25.26
CA LEU A 14 -6.69 22.55 24.96
C LEU A 14 -7.09 21.09 25.27
N CYS A 15 -7.93 20.91 26.30
CA CYS A 15 -8.37 19.60 26.75
C CYS A 15 -9.32 18.91 25.75
N ILE A 16 -10.22 19.65 25.09
CA ILE A 16 -11.16 19.04 24.14
C ILE A 16 -10.45 18.25 23.02
N PHE A 17 -9.29 18.72 22.56
CA PHE A 17 -8.55 18.07 21.48
C PHE A 17 -7.60 16.98 21.96
N HIS A 18 -6.97 17.11 23.12
CA HIS A 18 -5.88 16.22 23.54
C HIS A 18 -6.16 15.37 24.79
N CYS A 19 -7.26 15.63 25.51
CA CYS A 19 -7.61 14.85 26.68
C CYS A 19 -8.29 13.53 26.33
N ASP A 20 -8.21 12.62 27.30
CA ASP A 20 -8.97 11.39 27.32
C ASP A 20 -10.48 11.65 27.18
N LYS A 21 -11.15 10.76 26.45
CA LYS A 21 -12.58 10.82 26.15
C LYS A 21 -13.30 9.54 26.58
N THR A 22 -12.72 8.74 27.47
CA THR A 22 -13.37 7.53 28.01
C THR A 22 -14.75 7.82 28.63
N ASN A 23 -14.95 9.01 29.22
CA ASN A 23 -16.24 9.44 29.76
C ASN A 23 -17.20 10.04 28.70
N TRP A 24 -16.92 9.88 27.41
CA TRP A 24 -17.78 10.32 26.30
C TRP A 24 -18.58 9.18 25.69
N TYR A 25 -18.34 7.94 26.10
CA TYR A 25 -19.08 6.80 25.59
C TYR A 25 -19.24 5.73 26.67
N VAL A 26 -20.21 4.85 26.44
CA VAL A 26 -20.39 3.62 27.21
C VAL A 26 -20.31 2.44 26.25
N TYR A 27 -19.91 1.27 26.76
CA TYR A 27 -19.89 0.06 25.96
C TYR A 27 -21.25 -0.65 26.00
N CYS A 28 -21.73 -1.07 24.84
CA CYS A 28 -22.84 -1.99 24.68
C CYS A 28 -22.34 -3.17 23.82
N GLY A 29 -21.97 -4.27 24.47
CA GLY A 29 -21.17 -5.32 23.82
C GLY A 29 -19.81 -4.78 23.37
N ASP A 30 -19.46 -5.02 22.11
CA ASP A 30 -18.20 -4.55 21.50
C ASP A 30 -18.31 -3.15 20.85
N GLU A 31 -19.48 -2.50 20.96
CA GLU A 31 -19.74 -1.19 20.37
C GLU A 31 -19.70 -0.06 21.41
N LYS A 32 -19.12 1.08 20.99
CA LYS A 32 -19.12 2.33 21.77
C LYS A 32 -20.37 3.13 21.44
N ILE A 33 -21.22 3.36 22.42
CA ILE A 33 -22.35 4.29 22.34
C ILE A 33 -21.89 5.65 22.85
N TRP A 34 -21.78 6.62 21.95
CA TRP A 34 -21.25 7.96 22.24
C TRP A 34 -22.31 8.93 22.77
N ASP A 35 -21.88 9.84 23.64
CA ASP A 35 -22.65 11.01 24.07
C ASP A 35 -22.70 12.03 22.92
N GLU A 36 -23.79 11.98 22.15
CA GLU A 36 -23.99 12.79 20.94
C GLU A 36 -23.73 14.28 21.18
N LYS A 37 -24.11 14.83 22.33
CA LYS A 37 -23.93 16.26 22.63
C LYS A 37 -22.45 16.64 22.72
N LYS A 38 -21.61 15.79 23.32
CA LYS A 38 -20.17 16.02 23.41
C LYS A 38 -19.49 15.86 22.05
N VAL A 39 -19.91 14.87 21.27
CA VAL A 39 -19.41 14.63 19.92
C VAL A 39 -19.76 15.80 19.00
N ASP A 40 -21.02 16.23 18.99
CA ASP A 40 -21.49 17.37 18.20
C ASP A 40 -20.73 18.65 18.56
N TYR A 41 -20.52 18.87 19.86
CA TYR A 41 -19.75 20.00 20.35
C TYR A 41 -18.29 19.95 19.87
N PHE A 42 -17.62 18.80 19.97
CA PHE A 42 -16.26 18.63 19.47
C PHE A 42 -16.14 19.02 17.99
N TRP A 43 -17.05 18.51 17.15
CA TRP A 43 -17.02 18.78 15.72
C TRP A 43 -17.37 20.23 15.39
N GLN A 44 -18.28 20.86 16.14
CA GLN A 44 -18.54 22.29 16.03
C GLN A 44 -17.26 23.12 16.30
N VAL A 45 -16.50 22.77 17.34
CA VAL A 45 -15.25 23.46 17.68
C VAL A 45 -14.18 23.22 16.61
N ILE A 46 -14.05 22.00 16.06
CA ILE A 46 -13.16 21.71 14.93
C ILE A 46 -13.49 22.63 13.74
N ARG A 47 -14.77 22.73 13.37
CA ARG A 47 -15.17 23.58 12.23
C ARG A 47 -14.85 25.05 12.46
N SER A 48 -15.15 25.59 13.64
CA SER A 48 -14.90 27.02 13.94
C SER A 48 -13.42 27.37 14.15
N GLU A 49 -12.64 26.48 14.77
CA GLU A 49 -11.27 26.81 15.17
C GLU A 49 -10.22 26.37 14.15
N LYS A 50 -10.52 25.34 13.34
CA LYS A 50 -9.60 24.73 12.37
C LYS A 50 -10.06 24.94 10.94
N MET A 51 -11.23 24.42 10.59
CA MET A 51 -11.71 24.39 9.20
C MET A 51 -11.94 25.79 8.62
N GLN A 52 -12.62 26.67 9.35
CA GLN A 52 -12.86 28.07 8.92
C GLN A 52 -11.57 28.90 8.75
N LYS A 53 -10.46 28.47 9.37
CA LYS A 53 -9.17 29.16 9.31
C LYS A 53 -8.18 28.48 8.36
N SER A 54 -8.61 27.40 7.68
CA SER A 54 -7.74 26.52 6.89
C SER A 54 -6.49 26.05 7.66
N ASP A 55 -6.62 25.88 8.99
CA ASP A 55 -5.58 25.31 9.85
C ASP A 55 -5.85 23.82 10.01
N PHE A 56 -5.19 22.99 9.20
CA PHE A 56 -5.38 21.54 9.22
C PHE A 56 -4.30 20.81 10.03
N ASN A 57 -3.76 21.47 11.06
CA ASN A 57 -2.87 20.82 12.01
C ASN A 57 -3.70 20.16 13.13
N PHE A 58 -3.76 18.83 13.08
CA PHE A 58 -4.41 17.94 14.04
C PHE A 58 -3.39 17.00 14.73
N ASN A 59 -2.13 17.41 14.80
CA ASN A 59 -1.06 16.62 15.39
C ASN A 59 -1.42 16.19 16.82
N LYS A 60 -1.43 14.88 17.08
CA LYS A 60 -1.80 14.27 18.38
C LYS A 60 -3.21 14.62 18.87
N TYR A 61 -4.14 14.99 17.98
CA TYR A 61 -5.54 15.17 18.35
C TYR A 61 -6.17 13.82 18.68
N ILE A 62 -7.04 13.80 19.68
CA ILE A 62 -7.87 12.66 20.06
C ILE A 62 -9.28 12.96 19.58
N PHE A 63 -9.69 12.32 18.50
CA PHE A 63 -11.02 12.44 17.91
C PHE A 63 -12.01 11.48 18.58
N PRO A 64 -13.23 11.93 18.91
CA PRO A 64 -14.34 11.03 19.20
C PRO A 64 -14.80 10.32 17.91
N SER A 65 -15.92 9.58 17.96
CA SER A 65 -16.52 9.05 16.72
C SER A 65 -16.90 10.17 15.74
N CYS A 66 -16.73 9.91 14.45
CA CYS A 66 -17.45 10.62 13.41
C CYS A 66 -18.97 10.44 13.64
N GLN A 67 -19.74 11.48 13.34
CA GLN A 67 -21.14 11.58 13.76
C GLN A 67 -22.00 10.47 13.13
N LYS A 68 -21.79 10.12 11.84
CA LYS A 68 -22.30 8.91 11.14
C LYS A 68 -21.50 8.68 9.85
N VAL A 69 -20.88 7.50 9.68
CA VAL A 69 -20.14 7.14 8.46
C VAL A 69 -21.12 6.53 7.45
N ARG A 70 -21.60 7.34 6.48
CA ARG A 70 -22.57 6.93 5.45
C ARG A 70 -22.32 7.66 4.13
N GLU A 71 -22.57 6.96 3.02
CA GLU A 71 -22.33 7.47 1.65
C GLU A 71 -23.31 8.58 1.23
N ASP A 72 -24.55 8.57 1.72
CA ASP A 72 -25.62 9.48 1.34
C ASP A 72 -25.40 10.95 1.79
N ARG A 73 -24.42 11.17 2.66
CA ARG A 73 -24.02 12.51 3.14
C ARG A 73 -23.26 13.32 2.12
N VAL A 74 -22.70 12.67 1.11
CA VAL A 74 -21.94 13.34 0.06
C VAL A 74 -22.61 13.12 -1.29
N LYS A 75 -22.62 14.17 -2.12
CA LYS A 75 -23.15 14.09 -3.47
C LYS A 75 -22.08 14.46 -4.47
N LEU A 76 -21.86 13.56 -5.43
CA LEU A 76 -20.99 13.84 -6.57
C LEU A 76 -21.55 14.99 -7.40
N ARG A 77 -20.71 15.99 -7.68
CA ARG A 77 -21.02 17.16 -8.51
C ARG A 77 -19.91 17.38 -9.53
N GLY A 78 -20.21 17.20 -10.81
CA GLY A 78 -19.24 17.38 -11.89
C GLY A 78 -18.10 16.37 -11.84
N SER A 79 -16.87 16.82 -12.15
CA SER A 79 -15.68 15.97 -12.30
C SER A 79 -15.01 15.62 -10.96
N GLY A 80 -15.61 14.69 -10.19
CA GLY A 80 -14.98 14.10 -9.00
C GLY A 80 -14.91 15.03 -7.79
N ARG A 81 -15.87 15.96 -7.66
CA ARG A 81 -16.03 16.80 -6.47
C ARG A 81 -17.25 16.34 -5.70
N TYR A 82 -17.10 16.17 -4.39
CA TYR A 82 -18.18 15.79 -3.51
C TYR A 82 -18.61 16.99 -2.66
N ILE A 83 -19.92 17.21 -2.57
CA ILE A 83 -20.52 18.28 -1.77
C ILE A 83 -21.28 17.67 -0.59
N ALA A 84 -21.08 18.22 0.61
CA ALA A 84 -21.79 17.84 1.82
C ALA A 84 -23.30 18.14 1.71
N GLN A 85 -24.16 17.13 1.90
CA GLN A 85 -25.63 17.27 1.89
C GLN A 85 -26.18 17.78 3.24
N GLU A 86 -25.44 17.54 4.32
CA GLU A 86 -25.72 18.01 5.69
C GLU A 86 -24.40 18.44 6.37
N THR A 87 -24.48 19.01 7.57
CA THR A 87 -23.28 19.32 8.38
C THR A 87 -22.86 18.06 9.14
N PHE A 88 -21.59 17.66 9.01
CA PHE A 88 -21.04 16.49 9.70
C PHE A 88 -19.51 16.59 9.82
N ASP A 89 -18.97 16.12 10.94
CA ASP A 89 -17.53 15.99 11.15
C ASP A 89 -16.79 17.29 10.85
N PHE A 90 -15.93 17.28 9.83
CA PHE A 90 -15.18 18.45 9.36
C PHE A 90 -16.04 19.42 8.53
N TRP A 91 -17.20 19.01 8.04
CA TRP A 91 -17.87 19.65 6.92
C TRP A 91 -19.19 20.36 7.28
N GLU A 92 -19.39 21.57 6.76
CA GLU A 92 -20.68 22.28 6.75
C GLU A 92 -21.53 21.95 5.51
N LYS A 93 -22.86 21.98 5.68
CA LYS A 93 -23.78 21.71 4.57
C LYS A 93 -23.51 22.62 3.36
N GLY A 94 -23.38 22.00 2.19
CA GLY A 94 -23.24 22.69 0.90
C GLY A 94 -21.81 22.99 0.49
N GLU A 95 -20.82 22.70 1.33
CA GLU A 95 -19.42 22.90 0.98
C GLU A 95 -18.80 21.67 0.30
N GLU A 96 -17.67 21.90 -0.38
CA GLU A 96 -16.87 20.83 -0.95
C GLU A 96 -16.13 20.07 0.16
N VAL A 97 -16.21 18.74 0.11
CA VAL A 97 -15.57 17.85 1.08
C VAL A 97 -14.09 17.74 0.72
N CYS A 98 -13.27 18.70 1.17
CA CYS A 98 -11.87 18.74 0.81
C CYS A 98 -10.96 19.43 1.85
N PHE A 99 -9.69 19.01 1.88
CA PHE A 99 -8.60 19.75 2.49
C PHE A 99 -7.79 20.43 1.37
N ASP A 100 -7.90 21.76 1.28
CA ASP A 100 -7.28 22.57 0.22
C ASP A 100 -5.77 22.84 0.45
N ASN A 101 -5.31 22.65 1.68
CA ASN A 101 -3.93 22.82 2.15
C ASN A 101 -3.39 21.50 2.73
N GLU A 102 -2.12 21.49 3.12
CA GLU A 102 -1.51 20.34 3.78
C GLU A 102 -2.25 20.02 5.09
N VAL A 103 -2.49 18.73 5.35
CA VAL A 103 -3.16 18.26 6.56
C VAL A 103 -2.23 17.36 7.37
N ASP A 104 -2.14 17.63 8.67
CA ASP A 104 -1.30 16.92 9.62
C ASP A 104 -2.16 16.22 10.68
N PHE A 105 -2.36 14.92 10.52
CA PHE A 105 -2.92 14.01 11.54
C PHE A 105 -1.82 13.22 12.28
N HIS A 106 -0.55 13.61 12.21
CA HIS A 106 0.55 12.87 12.82
C HIS A 106 0.27 12.50 14.27
N ARG A 107 0.29 11.20 14.58
CA ARG A 107 -0.02 10.62 15.90
C ARG A 107 -1.39 10.98 16.46
N ALA A 108 -2.34 11.38 15.63
CA ALA A 108 -3.73 11.53 16.06
C ALA A 108 -4.36 10.16 16.42
N ILE A 109 -5.39 10.19 17.24
CA ILE A 109 -6.11 9.00 17.71
C ILE A 109 -7.59 9.19 17.36
N PHE A 110 -8.14 8.32 16.53
CA PHE A 110 -9.58 8.23 16.28
C PHE A 110 -10.16 7.13 17.17
N LEU A 111 -10.84 7.54 18.24
CA LEU A 111 -11.35 6.60 19.25
C LEU A 111 -12.60 5.84 18.81
N GLY A 112 -13.41 6.43 17.93
CA GLY A 112 -14.62 5.83 17.37
C GLY A 112 -14.48 5.58 15.88
N LYS A 113 -15.60 5.25 15.23
CA LYS A 113 -15.63 5.07 13.77
C LYS A 113 -15.21 6.37 13.09
N ALA A 114 -14.39 6.28 12.06
CA ALA A 114 -13.89 7.41 11.30
C ALA A 114 -14.20 7.25 9.81
N GLY A 115 -14.43 8.36 9.10
CA GLY A 115 -14.76 8.30 7.67
C GLY A 115 -14.33 9.55 6.92
N PHE A 116 -13.67 9.35 5.78
CA PHE A 116 -13.26 10.41 4.84
C PHE A 116 -13.95 10.22 3.47
N ILE A 117 -15.24 9.90 3.50
CA ILE A 117 -16.02 9.57 2.31
C ILE A 117 -16.08 10.78 1.36
N GLY A 118 -15.73 10.59 0.09
CA GLY A 118 -15.69 11.64 -0.93
C GLY A 118 -14.62 12.72 -0.68
N THR A 119 -13.78 12.58 0.34
CA THR A 119 -12.86 13.63 0.76
C THR A 119 -11.68 13.75 -0.19
N ARG A 120 -11.42 14.99 -0.63
CA ARG A 120 -10.29 15.31 -1.51
C ARG A 120 -9.18 16.04 -0.76
N PHE A 121 -7.98 15.48 -0.79
CA PHE A 121 -6.76 16.06 -0.24
C PHE A 121 -5.92 16.64 -1.38
N PHE A 122 -5.87 17.98 -1.46
CA PHE A 122 -5.19 18.68 -2.56
C PHE A 122 -3.67 18.71 -2.42
N GLN A 123 -3.18 18.71 -1.18
CA GLN A 123 -1.76 18.76 -0.84
C GLN A 123 -1.32 17.51 -0.07
N CYS A 124 -0.06 17.50 0.37
CA CYS A 124 0.49 16.42 1.18
C CYS A 124 -0.36 16.19 2.44
N SER A 125 -0.55 14.92 2.80
CA SER A 125 -1.34 14.53 3.97
C SER A 125 -0.56 13.58 4.86
N ASP A 126 -0.36 13.94 6.12
CA ASP A 126 0.38 13.13 7.09
C ASP A 126 -0.56 12.44 8.08
N PHE A 127 -0.70 11.12 7.96
CA PHE A 127 -1.38 10.22 8.89
C PHE A 127 -0.37 9.32 9.64
N SER A 128 0.91 9.69 9.68
CA SER A 128 1.93 8.83 10.25
C SER A 128 1.75 8.66 11.76
N GLY A 129 1.82 7.41 12.21
CA GLY A 129 1.59 7.04 13.61
C GLY A 129 0.15 7.24 14.10
N VAL A 130 -0.83 7.48 13.21
CA VAL A 130 -2.25 7.57 13.60
C VAL A 130 -2.74 6.25 14.17
N GLU A 131 -3.57 6.30 15.21
CA GLU A 131 -4.32 5.14 15.71
C GLU A 131 -5.80 5.26 15.35
N PHE A 132 -6.31 4.35 14.53
CA PHE A 132 -7.74 4.13 14.33
C PHE A 132 -8.20 2.99 15.25
N ALA A 133 -8.84 3.36 16.36
CA ALA A 133 -9.27 2.40 17.39
C ALA A 133 -10.54 1.64 17.01
N ASP A 134 -11.27 2.11 16.00
CA ASP A 134 -12.47 1.50 15.44
C ASP A 134 -12.38 1.47 13.89
N GLU A 135 -13.48 1.12 13.23
CA GLU A 135 -13.56 1.10 11.76
C GLU A 135 -13.21 2.45 11.13
N ILE A 136 -12.44 2.40 10.04
CA ILE A 136 -12.08 3.57 9.23
C ILE A 136 -12.43 3.30 7.76
N VAL A 137 -13.07 4.30 7.15
CA VAL A 137 -13.58 4.22 5.78
C VAL A 137 -13.03 5.37 4.93
N PHE A 138 -12.34 5.03 3.85
CA PHE A 138 -11.89 5.96 2.82
C PHE A 138 -12.56 5.64 1.47
N LEU A 139 -13.88 5.83 1.42
CA LEU A 139 -14.68 5.61 0.21
C LEU A 139 -14.61 6.83 -0.71
N TRP A 140 -14.28 6.65 -1.98
CA TRP A 140 -14.18 7.72 -2.96
C TRP A 140 -13.29 8.89 -2.50
N SER A 141 -12.29 8.59 -1.67
CA SER A 141 -11.32 9.60 -1.22
C SER A 141 -10.27 9.81 -2.31
N TYR A 142 -9.74 11.02 -2.42
CA TYR A 142 -8.72 11.37 -3.42
C TYR A 142 -7.52 12.03 -2.78
N PHE A 143 -6.33 11.47 -2.98
CA PHE A 143 -5.07 12.11 -2.59
C PHE A 143 -4.33 12.53 -3.86
N LEU A 144 -4.22 13.83 -4.09
CA LEU A 144 -3.58 14.37 -5.30
C LEU A 144 -2.06 14.47 -5.18
N LYS A 145 -1.56 14.47 -3.94
CA LYS A 145 -0.16 14.54 -3.56
C LYS A 145 0.16 13.39 -2.60
N LYS A 146 1.40 13.35 -2.13
CA LYS A 146 1.88 12.32 -1.21
C LYS A 146 1.00 12.17 0.03
N ALA A 147 0.63 10.94 0.34
CA ALA A 147 -0.07 10.57 1.58
C ALA A 147 0.79 9.62 2.42
N ASN A 148 0.96 9.90 3.71
CA ASN A 148 1.82 9.13 4.60
C ASN A 148 1.02 8.48 5.73
N PHE A 149 0.83 7.17 5.69
CA PHE A 149 0.25 6.32 6.73
C PHE A 149 1.31 5.47 7.44
N GLY A 150 2.59 5.83 7.33
CA GLY A 150 3.68 5.09 7.97
C GLY A 150 3.48 4.98 9.48
N TYR A 151 3.72 3.81 10.06
CA TYR A 151 3.49 3.50 11.47
C TYR A 151 2.02 3.65 11.95
N ALA A 152 1.05 3.85 11.05
CA ALA A 152 -0.35 3.92 11.44
C ALA A 152 -0.85 2.55 11.94
N THR A 153 -1.81 2.57 12.86
CA THR A 153 -2.40 1.38 13.47
C THR A 153 -3.90 1.33 13.20
N PHE A 154 -4.35 0.23 12.60
CA PHE A 154 -5.74 -0.03 12.25
C PHE A 154 -6.25 -1.20 13.09
N LYS A 155 -6.99 -0.90 14.17
CA LYS A 155 -7.43 -1.91 15.14
C LYS A 155 -8.61 -2.74 14.65
N LYS A 156 -9.44 -2.21 13.74
CA LYS A 156 -10.57 -2.91 13.11
C LYS A 156 -10.45 -2.86 11.59
N THR A 157 -11.51 -3.26 10.89
CA THR A 157 -11.59 -3.31 9.43
C THR A 157 -11.24 -1.96 8.82
N PHE A 158 -10.35 -1.99 7.83
CA PHE A 158 -10.00 -0.86 6.98
C PHE A 158 -10.59 -1.10 5.60
N TYR A 159 -11.48 -0.20 5.17
CA TYR A 159 -12.07 -0.23 3.84
C TYR A 159 -11.67 1.01 3.05
N SER A 160 -11.06 0.80 1.89
CA SER A 160 -10.44 1.85 1.09
C SER A 160 -10.79 1.69 -0.39
N GLU A 161 -11.58 2.64 -0.89
CA GLU A 161 -11.75 2.91 -2.32
C GLU A 161 -11.09 4.26 -2.65
N ILE A 162 -9.77 4.28 -2.54
CA ILE A 162 -9.01 5.53 -2.64
C ILE A 162 -8.38 5.64 -4.01
N ILE A 163 -8.50 6.82 -4.61
CA ILE A 163 -7.83 7.18 -5.85
C ILE A 163 -6.62 8.07 -5.53
N PHE A 164 -5.43 7.63 -5.96
CA PHE A 164 -4.16 8.32 -5.70
C PHE A 164 -3.51 8.77 -7.00
N ARG A 165 -2.85 9.94 -6.97
CA ARG A 165 -2.07 10.45 -8.10
C ARG A 165 -0.57 10.29 -8.00
N GLU A 166 -0.04 10.25 -6.79
CA GLU A 166 1.40 10.21 -6.54
C GLU A 166 1.74 9.02 -5.61
N GLU A 167 2.46 9.28 -4.52
CA GLU A 167 2.95 8.25 -3.59
C GLU A 167 2.02 8.10 -2.38
N ILE A 168 1.78 6.86 -1.97
CA ILE A 168 1.21 6.56 -0.66
C ILE A 168 2.07 5.55 0.10
N SER A 169 2.50 5.94 1.29
CA SER A 169 3.27 5.04 2.16
C SER A 169 2.43 4.52 3.31
N PHE A 170 2.48 3.21 3.50
CA PHE A 170 2.02 2.47 4.66
C PHE A 170 3.23 1.82 5.37
N GLU A 171 4.44 2.39 5.26
CA GLU A 171 5.67 1.80 5.83
C GLU A 171 5.44 1.42 7.30
N LYS A 172 5.60 0.14 7.64
CA LYS A 172 5.40 -0.39 9.01
C LYS A 172 4.00 -0.12 9.60
N ALA A 173 3.00 0.16 8.78
CA ALA A 173 1.61 0.21 9.24
C ALA A 173 1.20 -1.17 9.77
N THR A 174 0.35 -1.18 10.81
CA THR A 174 -0.13 -2.40 11.46
C THR A 174 -1.63 -2.52 11.25
N PHE A 175 -2.07 -3.63 10.66
CA PHE A 175 -3.47 -3.96 10.47
C PHE A 175 -3.83 -5.21 11.28
N PHE A 176 -4.79 -5.08 12.20
CA PHE A 176 -5.20 -6.20 13.07
C PHE A 176 -6.30 -7.06 12.49
N HIS A 177 -7.07 -6.53 11.53
CA HIS A 177 -8.23 -7.17 10.90
C HIS A 177 -8.19 -6.97 9.39
N ARG A 178 -9.18 -7.54 8.68
CA ARG A 178 -9.29 -7.48 7.22
C ARG A 178 -9.08 -6.06 6.68
N VAL A 179 -8.30 -5.98 5.62
CA VAL A 179 -7.98 -4.75 4.88
C VAL A 179 -8.41 -4.94 3.44
N ILE A 180 -9.13 -3.98 2.87
CA ILE A 180 -9.56 -4.01 1.47
C ILE A 180 -9.05 -2.75 0.78
N PHE A 181 -8.21 -2.95 -0.25
CA PHE A 181 -7.79 -1.91 -1.19
C PHE A 181 -8.46 -2.17 -2.54
N GLU A 182 -9.27 -1.22 -2.98
CA GLU A 182 -10.02 -1.32 -4.23
C GLU A 182 -9.87 -0.02 -5.05
N ASP A 183 -9.56 -0.13 -6.34
CA ASP A 183 -9.54 1.01 -7.25
C ASP A 183 -10.76 0.94 -8.17
N ASN A 184 -11.66 1.91 -8.07
CA ASN A 184 -12.89 2.01 -8.88
C ASN A 184 -12.79 3.09 -9.98
N SER A 185 -11.59 3.57 -10.30
CA SER A 185 -11.36 4.60 -11.32
C SER A 185 -11.51 4.13 -12.79
N GLY A 186 -11.85 2.85 -13.00
CA GLY A 186 -12.10 2.29 -14.33
C GLY A 186 -10.84 2.20 -15.21
N GLY A 187 -9.66 2.01 -14.61
CA GLY A 187 -8.39 1.85 -15.33
C GLY A 187 -7.81 3.14 -15.94
N HIS A 188 -8.47 4.28 -15.73
CA HIS A 188 -7.97 5.60 -16.11
C HIS A 188 -7.09 6.24 -15.01
N SER A 189 -6.72 5.49 -13.98
CA SER A 189 -5.86 5.96 -12.89
C SER A 189 -4.41 6.11 -13.31
N THR A 190 -3.81 7.19 -12.81
CA THR A 190 -2.37 7.32 -12.59
C THR A 190 -1.83 6.08 -11.87
N ILE A 191 -0.66 5.57 -12.27
CA ILE A 191 0.01 4.44 -11.62
C ILE A 191 0.55 4.90 -10.25
N PRO A 192 -0.10 4.54 -9.13
CA PRO A 192 0.33 5.02 -7.83
C PRO A 192 1.59 4.30 -7.36
N GLU A 193 2.42 5.00 -6.59
CA GLU A 193 3.57 4.38 -5.92
C GLU A 193 3.18 4.03 -4.49
N PHE A 194 2.78 2.77 -4.27
CA PHE A 194 2.51 2.25 -2.93
C PHE A 194 3.82 1.84 -2.25
N ASP A 195 3.95 2.16 -0.97
CA ASP A 195 5.00 1.64 -0.11
C ASP A 195 4.40 0.85 1.06
N PHE A 196 4.42 -0.47 0.95
CA PHE A 196 4.03 -1.41 2.00
C PHE A 196 5.24 -2.05 2.67
N SER A 197 6.40 -1.38 2.64
CA SER A 197 7.61 -1.92 3.25
C SER A 197 7.38 -2.23 4.72
N ARG A 198 7.76 -3.46 5.12
CA ARG A 198 7.65 -3.97 6.51
C ARG A 198 6.21 -4.02 7.04
N VAL A 199 5.22 -4.08 6.16
CA VAL A 199 3.83 -4.34 6.53
C VAL A 199 3.61 -5.84 6.71
N VAL A 200 2.90 -6.22 7.77
CA VAL A 200 2.37 -7.57 7.93
C VAL A 200 0.89 -7.52 7.62
N PHE A 201 0.50 -8.12 6.50
CA PHE A 201 -0.91 -8.16 6.12
C PHE A 201 -1.64 -9.27 6.89
N PRO A 202 -2.80 -8.97 7.49
CA PRO A 202 -3.63 -9.99 8.12
C PRO A 202 -4.31 -10.87 7.08
N ASN A 203 -4.66 -12.08 7.49
CA ASN A 203 -5.32 -13.05 6.63
C ASN A 203 -6.62 -12.48 6.04
N GLY A 204 -6.84 -12.72 4.75
CA GLY A 204 -8.01 -12.23 4.03
C GLY A 204 -7.92 -10.75 3.63
N THR A 205 -6.75 -10.14 3.71
CA THR A 205 -6.46 -8.87 3.01
C THR A 205 -6.75 -9.03 1.53
N LEU A 206 -7.45 -8.06 0.93
CA LEU A 206 -7.83 -8.05 -0.47
C LEU A 206 -7.29 -6.78 -1.16
N PHE A 207 -6.60 -6.99 -2.28
CA PHE A 207 -6.36 -5.98 -3.30
C PHE A 207 -7.22 -6.32 -4.51
N ARG A 208 -8.09 -5.41 -4.93
CA ARG A 208 -8.93 -5.57 -6.12
C ARG A 208 -8.76 -4.43 -7.10
N ASN A 209 -8.52 -4.74 -8.37
CA ASN A 209 -8.36 -3.77 -9.45
C ASN A 209 -7.24 -2.74 -9.20
N VAL A 210 -6.32 -3.03 -8.29
CA VAL A 210 -5.24 -2.11 -7.91
C VAL A 210 -4.04 -2.31 -8.83
N ASN A 211 -3.51 -1.20 -9.36
CA ASN A 211 -2.22 -1.21 -10.04
C ASN A 211 -1.09 -1.23 -9.01
N LEU A 212 -0.41 -2.38 -8.89
CA LEU A 212 0.67 -2.65 -7.96
C LEU A 212 2.06 -2.61 -8.61
N SER A 213 2.16 -2.20 -9.87
CA SER A 213 3.40 -2.31 -10.65
C SER A 213 4.59 -1.49 -10.11
N LYS A 214 4.30 -0.38 -9.44
CA LYS A 214 5.30 0.45 -8.75
C LYS A 214 5.34 0.25 -7.23
N THR A 215 4.70 -0.80 -6.75
CA THR A 215 4.58 -1.05 -5.31
C THR A 215 5.88 -1.58 -4.73
N GLN A 216 6.22 -1.08 -3.55
CA GLN A 216 7.27 -1.64 -2.70
C GLN A 216 6.65 -2.53 -1.64
N PHE A 217 7.15 -3.75 -1.56
CA PHE A 217 6.80 -4.77 -0.58
C PHE A 217 8.03 -5.19 0.23
N GLN A 218 9.09 -4.37 0.29
CA GLN A 218 10.34 -4.74 0.94
C GLN A 218 10.11 -5.17 2.40
N TYR A 219 10.48 -6.40 2.74
CA TYR A 219 10.23 -7.02 4.05
C TYR A 219 8.74 -7.10 4.46
N ALA A 220 7.81 -6.99 3.52
CA ALA A 220 6.40 -7.22 3.78
C ALA A 220 6.10 -8.73 3.87
N TYR A 221 5.07 -9.07 4.65
CA TYR A 221 4.55 -10.41 4.74
C TYR A 221 3.25 -10.50 3.94
N LEU A 222 3.30 -11.21 2.81
CA LEU A 222 2.24 -11.28 1.82
C LEU A 222 1.49 -12.61 1.83
N ASN A 223 1.77 -13.54 2.74
CA ASN A 223 1.06 -14.82 2.77
C ASN A 223 -0.44 -14.62 3.00
N ASP A 224 -1.27 -15.35 2.26
CA ASP A 224 -2.73 -15.33 2.35
C ASP A 224 -3.37 -13.96 2.03
N VAL A 225 -2.66 -13.15 1.25
CA VAL A 225 -3.19 -11.92 0.63
C VAL A 225 -3.85 -12.26 -0.70
N LEU A 226 -5.07 -11.78 -0.87
CA LEU A 226 -5.86 -11.96 -2.09
C LEU A 226 -5.58 -10.80 -3.05
N PHE A 227 -5.01 -11.12 -4.20
CA PHE A 227 -4.96 -10.21 -5.35
C PHE A 227 -6.05 -10.61 -6.35
N GLN A 228 -6.90 -9.66 -6.76
CA GLN A 228 -7.96 -9.84 -7.76
C GLN A 228 -7.82 -8.73 -8.79
N GLU A 229 -7.65 -9.09 -10.07
CA GLU A 229 -7.56 -8.09 -11.16
C GLU A 229 -6.46 -7.03 -10.92
N CYS A 230 -5.41 -7.38 -10.18
CA CYS A 230 -4.29 -6.49 -9.91
C CYS A 230 -3.25 -6.51 -11.03
N ILE A 231 -2.65 -5.36 -11.30
CA ILE A 231 -1.61 -5.21 -12.31
C ILE A 231 -0.25 -5.14 -11.62
N PHE A 232 0.66 -6.09 -11.91
CA PHE A 232 2.02 -6.08 -11.37
C PHE A 232 3.07 -5.58 -12.38
N LYS A 233 2.79 -5.60 -13.68
CA LYS A 233 3.74 -5.13 -14.73
C LYS A 233 3.18 -3.89 -15.44
N ILE A 234 4.03 -2.90 -15.72
CA ILE A 234 3.65 -1.71 -16.52
C ILE A 234 3.62 -2.05 -18.01
N ASP A 235 4.57 -2.84 -18.48
CA ASP A 235 4.74 -3.22 -19.88
C ASP A 235 5.27 -4.67 -19.96
N GLU A 236 4.74 -5.47 -20.90
CA GLU A 236 5.22 -6.84 -21.15
C GLU A 236 6.68 -6.87 -21.65
N SER A 237 7.15 -5.76 -22.24
CA SER A 237 8.53 -5.58 -22.71
C SER A 237 9.52 -5.16 -21.61
N ASP A 238 9.04 -4.81 -20.42
CA ASP A 238 9.90 -4.36 -19.33
C ASP A 238 10.64 -5.54 -18.69
N GLU A 239 11.84 -5.83 -19.21
CA GLU A 239 12.77 -6.84 -18.69
C GLU A 239 13.23 -6.57 -17.25
N PHE A 240 12.95 -5.38 -16.68
CA PHE A 240 13.58 -4.87 -15.46
C PHE A 240 12.83 -5.13 -14.15
N GLY A 241 11.66 -5.78 -14.16
CA GLY A 241 11.07 -6.33 -12.94
C GLY A 241 9.55 -6.33 -12.90
N ILE A 242 8.99 -7.25 -12.13
CA ILE A 242 7.53 -7.44 -11.96
C ILE A 242 7.02 -6.68 -10.73
N ILE A 243 7.92 -6.14 -9.90
CA ILE A 243 7.57 -5.36 -8.72
C ILE A 243 8.47 -4.13 -8.59
N GLY A 244 7.94 -3.04 -8.03
CA GLY A 244 8.65 -1.77 -7.88
C GLY A 244 9.97 -1.88 -7.10
N ASP A 245 10.08 -2.83 -6.17
CA ASP A 245 11.33 -3.10 -5.44
C ASP A 245 12.49 -3.51 -6.37
N GLU A 246 12.19 -4.29 -7.41
CA GLU A 246 13.21 -4.72 -8.38
C GLU A 246 13.67 -3.53 -9.23
N CYS A 247 12.75 -2.69 -9.67
CA CYS A 247 13.06 -1.47 -10.43
C CYS A 247 13.99 -0.54 -9.62
N LYS A 248 13.63 -0.25 -8.36
CA LYS A 248 14.47 0.58 -7.47
C LYS A 248 15.85 -0.02 -7.24
N LEU A 249 15.94 -1.33 -7.03
CA LEU A 249 17.23 -1.99 -6.87
C LEU A 249 18.08 -1.92 -8.14
N ASN A 250 17.48 -2.09 -9.32
CA ASN A 250 18.19 -2.02 -10.60
C ASN A 250 18.69 -0.59 -10.87
N GLU A 251 17.93 0.45 -10.51
CA GLU A 251 18.41 1.84 -10.55
C GLU A 251 19.60 2.07 -9.62
N GLU A 252 19.54 1.57 -8.38
CA GLU A 252 20.68 1.63 -7.45
C GLU A 252 21.92 0.92 -8.00
N LEU A 253 21.74 -0.21 -8.71
CA LEU A 253 22.83 -0.96 -9.32
C LEU A 253 23.45 -0.22 -10.52
N LYS A 254 22.63 0.42 -11.37
CA LYS A 254 23.11 1.25 -12.49
C LYS A 254 23.89 2.47 -11.98
N GLY A 255 23.43 3.11 -10.90
CA GLY A 255 24.09 4.27 -10.29
C GLY A 255 25.39 3.98 -9.53
N LYS A 256 25.62 2.72 -9.13
CA LYS A 256 26.77 2.31 -8.28
C LYS A 256 27.83 1.49 -9.02
N MET A 257 28.10 1.80 -10.29
CA MET A 257 29.20 1.20 -11.07
C MET A 257 30.62 1.35 -10.45
N GLN A 258 30.78 1.91 -9.24
CA GLN A 258 32.07 2.23 -8.66
C GLN A 258 32.25 2.05 -7.14
N CYS A 259 31.45 1.25 -6.42
CA CYS A 259 31.73 0.95 -5.00
C CYS A 259 31.84 -0.56 -4.73
N LYS A 260 33.09 -1.05 -4.61
CA LYS A 260 33.46 -2.45 -4.32
C LYS A 260 33.84 -2.67 -2.85
N SER A 261 33.11 -2.10 -1.89
CA SER A 261 33.31 -2.49 -0.49
C SER A 261 32.56 -3.79 -0.19
N ASP A 262 33.06 -4.62 0.72
CA ASP A 262 32.34 -5.83 1.13
C ASP A 262 31.01 -5.51 1.82
N LYS A 263 30.90 -4.33 2.45
CA LYS A 263 29.63 -3.82 3.01
C LYS A 263 28.57 -3.59 1.93
N ASP A 264 28.96 -3.04 0.78
CA ASP A 264 28.04 -2.80 -0.34
C ASP A 264 27.54 -4.11 -0.94
N LYS A 265 28.43 -5.11 -1.11
CA LYS A 265 28.05 -6.46 -1.54
C LYS A 265 27.04 -7.09 -0.59
N ILE A 266 27.29 -7.01 0.72
CA ILE A 266 26.37 -7.54 1.74
C ILE A 266 25.01 -6.85 1.66
N ARG A 267 24.98 -5.52 1.53
CA ARG A 267 23.73 -4.75 1.39
C ARG A 267 22.95 -5.17 0.13
N MET A 268 23.62 -5.32 -1.01
CA MET A 268 23.00 -5.77 -2.26
C MET A 268 22.44 -7.18 -2.15
N ILE A 269 23.20 -8.11 -1.55
CA ILE A 269 22.76 -9.49 -1.31
C ILE A 269 21.49 -9.51 -0.44
N ARG A 270 21.42 -8.67 0.61
CA ARG A 270 20.23 -8.55 1.45
C ARG A 270 19.04 -8.00 0.68
N GLY A 271 19.24 -6.95 -0.13
CA GLY A 271 18.20 -6.39 -0.99
C GLY A 271 17.62 -7.44 -1.96
N LEU A 272 18.49 -8.15 -2.69
CA LEU A 272 18.09 -9.24 -3.59
C LEU A 272 17.35 -10.36 -2.87
N SER A 273 17.81 -10.74 -1.68
CA SER A 273 17.16 -11.81 -0.90
C SER A 273 15.79 -11.39 -0.38
N SER A 274 15.60 -10.11 -0.05
CA SER A 274 14.27 -9.57 0.28
C SER A 274 13.33 -9.64 -0.92
N ILE A 275 13.78 -9.26 -2.11
CA ILE A 275 12.97 -9.30 -3.34
C ILE A 275 12.64 -10.74 -3.74
N GLU A 276 13.61 -11.66 -3.65
CA GLU A 276 13.35 -13.10 -3.85
C GLU A 276 12.28 -13.62 -2.90
N SER A 277 12.32 -13.22 -1.62
CA SER A 277 11.30 -13.60 -0.64
C SER A 277 9.91 -13.07 -1.00
N ILE A 278 9.81 -11.90 -1.65
CA ILE A 278 8.53 -11.35 -2.12
C ILE A 278 8.02 -12.18 -3.29
N TYR A 279 8.86 -12.47 -4.28
CA TYR A 279 8.51 -13.35 -5.41
C TYR A 279 8.02 -14.72 -4.96
N ILE A 280 8.70 -15.34 -3.99
CA ILE A 280 8.29 -16.63 -3.43
C ILE A 280 6.90 -16.55 -2.78
N GLN A 281 6.62 -15.49 -2.02
CA GLN A 281 5.31 -15.31 -1.36
C GLN A 281 4.20 -15.07 -2.39
N LEU A 282 4.44 -14.20 -3.38
CA LEU A 282 3.48 -13.94 -4.46
C LEU A 282 3.20 -15.23 -5.24
N LYS A 283 4.24 -15.95 -5.68
CA LYS A 283 4.09 -17.23 -6.38
C LYS A 283 3.19 -18.20 -5.60
N LYS A 284 3.47 -18.42 -4.31
CA LYS A 284 2.67 -19.32 -3.47
C LYS A 284 1.20 -18.89 -3.36
N ASN A 285 0.93 -17.58 -3.25
CA ASN A 285 -0.44 -17.09 -3.21
C ASN A 285 -1.22 -17.41 -4.50
N PHE A 286 -0.60 -17.23 -5.66
CA PHE A 286 -1.23 -17.53 -6.95
C PHE A 286 -1.33 -19.05 -7.21
N GLU A 287 -0.32 -19.83 -6.85
CA GLU A 287 -0.37 -21.31 -6.93
C GLU A 287 -1.50 -21.89 -6.07
N ASN A 288 -1.66 -21.41 -4.82
CA ASN A 288 -2.71 -21.86 -3.91
C ASN A 288 -4.13 -21.58 -4.43
N LYS A 289 -4.29 -20.59 -5.32
CA LYS A 289 -5.57 -20.26 -5.97
C LYS A 289 -5.79 -21.00 -7.29
N GLY A 290 -4.79 -21.70 -7.81
CA GLY A 290 -4.83 -22.33 -9.13
C GLY A 290 -4.54 -21.36 -10.29
N GLU A 291 -4.03 -20.16 -10.00
CA GLU A 291 -3.66 -19.14 -10.99
C GLU A 291 -2.21 -19.36 -11.47
N TYR A 292 -1.97 -20.52 -12.11
CA TYR A 292 -0.61 -20.98 -12.44
C TYR A 292 0.12 -20.09 -13.46
N TYR A 293 -0.63 -19.43 -14.36
CA TYR A 293 -0.03 -18.54 -15.36
C TYR A 293 0.61 -17.31 -14.70
N GLN A 294 -0.10 -16.63 -13.80
CA GLN A 294 0.51 -15.52 -13.05
C GLN A 294 1.58 -16.02 -12.06
N ALA A 295 1.44 -17.22 -11.49
CA ALA A 295 2.48 -17.80 -10.63
C ALA A 295 3.81 -18.01 -11.36
N SER A 296 3.76 -18.43 -12.64
CA SER A 296 4.94 -18.61 -13.51
C SER A 296 5.74 -17.31 -13.66
N ASP A 297 5.05 -16.17 -13.83
CA ASP A 297 5.68 -14.86 -13.88
C ASP A 297 6.50 -14.56 -12.61
N PHE A 298 5.93 -14.81 -11.42
CA PHE A 298 6.64 -14.59 -10.15
C PHE A 298 7.79 -15.58 -9.94
N TYR A 299 7.69 -16.80 -10.46
CA TYR A 299 8.77 -17.77 -10.44
C TYR A 299 9.98 -17.30 -11.29
N LEU A 300 9.74 -16.71 -12.47
CA LEU A 300 10.82 -16.10 -13.26
C LEU A 300 11.52 -14.98 -12.47
N GLY A 301 10.75 -14.15 -11.76
CA GLY A 301 11.28 -13.12 -10.86
C GLY A 301 12.17 -13.70 -9.75
N GLU A 302 11.71 -14.76 -9.08
CA GLU A 302 12.48 -15.50 -8.06
C GLU A 302 13.83 -15.97 -8.63
N MET A 303 13.81 -16.65 -9.78
CA MET A 303 15.00 -17.22 -10.40
C MET A 303 16.00 -16.16 -10.87
N ARG A 304 15.51 -15.03 -11.39
CA ARG A 304 16.35 -13.86 -11.74
C ARG A 304 17.04 -13.27 -10.51
N MET A 305 16.34 -13.16 -9.37
CA MET A 305 16.95 -12.66 -8.11
C MET A 305 18.03 -13.61 -7.62
N ARG A 306 17.74 -14.92 -7.62
CA ARG A 306 18.71 -15.96 -7.25
C ARG A 306 19.96 -15.91 -8.13
N LYS A 307 19.77 -15.75 -9.45
CA LYS A 307 20.87 -15.54 -10.41
C LYS A 307 21.69 -14.30 -10.04
N LYS A 308 21.08 -13.11 -9.93
CA LYS A 308 21.78 -11.86 -9.56
C LYS A 308 22.61 -12.05 -8.27
N ARG A 309 22.05 -12.72 -7.25
CA ARG A 309 22.75 -12.98 -5.98
C ARG A 309 23.98 -13.88 -6.16
N LEU A 310 23.87 -14.96 -6.93
CA LEU A 310 24.99 -15.87 -7.21
C LEU A 310 26.14 -15.14 -7.93
N PHE A 311 25.84 -14.20 -8.83
CA PHE A 311 26.84 -13.41 -9.52
C PHE A 311 27.61 -12.45 -8.60
N ILE A 312 26.96 -11.93 -7.56
CA ILE A 312 27.60 -11.06 -6.56
C ILE A 312 28.45 -11.87 -5.57
N GLN A 313 28.00 -13.07 -5.18
CA GLN A 313 28.69 -13.89 -4.16
C GLN A 313 30.00 -14.53 -4.63
N ASN A 314 30.32 -14.51 -5.93
CA ASN A 314 31.55 -14.94 -6.63
C ASN A 314 32.12 -16.36 -6.37
N ASP A 315 31.91 -16.96 -5.20
CA ASP A 315 32.54 -18.20 -4.74
C ASP A 315 31.95 -19.48 -5.38
N ARG A 316 30.83 -19.36 -6.10
CA ARG A 316 30.07 -20.50 -6.62
C ARG A 316 30.09 -20.61 -8.14
N ARG A 317 31.27 -20.88 -8.72
CA ARG A 317 31.47 -20.93 -10.19
C ARG A 317 30.56 -21.93 -10.91
N ILE A 318 30.40 -23.13 -10.36
CA ILE A 318 29.56 -24.18 -10.96
C ILE A 318 28.09 -23.76 -10.95
N GLU A 319 27.57 -23.29 -9.81
CA GLU A 319 26.18 -22.82 -9.71
C GLU A 319 25.87 -21.68 -10.68
N ARG A 320 26.83 -20.77 -10.92
CA ARG A 320 26.70 -19.70 -11.93
C ARG A 320 26.63 -20.24 -13.36
N ALA A 321 27.41 -21.27 -13.67
CA ALA A 321 27.37 -21.90 -15.00
C ALA A 321 26.04 -22.64 -15.20
N VAL A 322 25.62 -23.42 -14.19
CA VAL A 322 24.36 -24.18 -14.22
C VAL A 322 23.16 -23.25 -14.37
N ILE A 323 23.06 -22.17 -13.57
CA ILE A 323 21.91 -21.27 -13.66
C ILE A 323 21.84 -20.51 -14.98
N LYS A 324 22.99 -20.16 -15.56
CA LYS A 324 23.07 -19.57 -16.91
C LYS A 324 22.63 -20.56 -17.99
N LEU A 325 23.10 -21.80 -17.90
CA LEU A 325 22.73 -22.84 -18.85
C LEU A 325 21.22 -23.15 -18.77
N TYR A 326 20.68 -23.23 -17.56
CA TYR A 326 19.26 -23.48 -17.34
C TYR A 326 18.35 -22.38 -17.92
N GLU A 327 18.70 -21.12 -17.71
CA GLU A 327 18.05 -19.96 -18.33
C GLU A 327 18.15 -19.97 -19.86
N PHE A 328 19.34 -20.29 -20.39
CA PHE A 328 19.58 -20.35 -21.84
C PHE A 328 18.72 -21.43 -22.52
N ILE A 329 18.68 -22.63 -21.96
CA ILE A 329 17.97 -23.77 -22.56
C ILE A 329 16.45 -23.59 -22.52
N SER A 330 15.91 -23.00 -21.44
CA SER A 330 14.48 -23.15 -21.15
C SER A 330 13.82 -21.92 -20.53
N ASN A 331 14.55 -20.81 -20.37
CA ASN A 331 14.11 -19.67 -19.58
C ASN A 331 13.60 -20.11 -18.19
N PHE A 332 14.39 -20.93 -17.50
CA PHE A 332 14.03 -21.57 -16.23
C PHE A 332 12.85 -22.56 -16.30
N GLY A 333 12.58 -23.15 -17.47
CA GLY A 333 11.51 -24.13 -17.67
C GLY A 333 10.19 -23.52 -18.15
N GLU A 334 10.11 -22.20 -18.30
CA GLU A 334 8.88 -21.48 -18.65
C GLU A 334 8.72 -21.22 -20.15
N ASP A 335 9.77 -21.44 -20.96
CA ASP A 335 9.72 -21.25 -22.41
C ASP A 335 9.90 -22.59 -23.16
N PRO A 336 8.80 -23.26 -23.55
CA PRO A 336 8.88 -24.55 -24.24
C PRO A 336 9.45 -24.42 -25.66
N VAL A 337 9.34 -23.25 -26.30
CA VAL A 337 9.88 -23.03 -27.65
C VAL A 337 11.40 -23.07 -27.61
N ARG A 338 12.02 -22.39 -26.64
CA ARG A 338 13.49 -22.46 -26.44
C ARG A 338 13.99 -23.89 -26.20
N ILE A 339 13.22 -24.70 -25.47
CA ILE A 339 13.57 -26.11 -25.23
C ILE A 339 13.61 -26.88 -26.55
N ILE A 340 12.60 -26.69 -27.40
CA ILE A 340 12.50 -27.35 -28.71
C ILE A 340 13.65 -26.88 -29.62
N GLU A 341 13.92 -25.57 -29.69
CA GLU A 341 15.03 -25.01 -30.46
C GLU A 341 16.39 -25.58 -30.01
N PHE A 342 16.62 -25.63 -28.70
CA PHE A 342 17.83 -26.21 -28.13
C PHE A 342 17.97 -27.70 -28.49
N LEU A 343 16.87 -28.45 -28.44
CA LEU A 343 16.85 -29.87 -28.81
C LEU A 343 17.21 -30.07 -30.30
N PHE A 344 16.71 -29.22 -31.20
CA PHE A 344 17.11 -29.25 -32.61
C PHE A 344 18.60 -28.95 -32.80
N ILE A 345 19.15 -27.98 -32.06
CA ILE A 345 20.59 -27.65 -32.10
C ILE A 345 21.42 -28.87 -31.66
N VAL A 346 21.02 -29.55 -30.59
CA VAL A 346 21.72 -30.75 -30.11
C VAL A 346 21.67 -31.89 -31.13
N ILE A 347 20.49 -32.16 -31.72
CA ILE A 347 20.33 -33.19 -32.76
C ILE A 347 21.23 -32.87 -33.96
N PHE A 348 21.23 -31.61 -34.41
CA PHE A 348 22.07 -31.17 -35.52
C PHE A 348 23.56 -31.33 -35.22
N LEU A 349 24.00 -30.95 -34.01
CA LEU A 349 25.39 -31.12 -33.58
C LEU A 349 25.80 -32.60 -33.52
N CYS A 350 24.94 -33.48 -32.98
CA CYS A 350 25.19 -34.91 -32.95
C CYS A 350 25.30 -35.50 -34.36
N TRP A 351 24.39 -35.10 -35.27
CA TRP A 351 24.43 -35.51 -36.67
C TRP A 351 25.72 -35.03 -37.36
N TYR A 352 26.10 -33.77 -37.18
CA TYR A 352 27.31 -33.18 -37.76
C TYR A 352 28.59 -33.88 -37.28
N ILE A 353 28.70 -34.16 -35.97
CA ILE A 353 29.83 -34.90 -35.40
C ILE A 353 29.89 -36.32 -35.98
N TRP A 354 28.75 -37.00 -36.08
CA TRP A 354 28.68 -38.33 -36.67
C TRP A 354 29.17 -38.34 -38.12
N VAL A 355 28.78 -37.33 -38.92
CA VAL A 355 29.26 -37.17 -40.30
C VAL A 355 30.78 -36.98 -40.35
N ILE A 356 31.36 -36.12 -39.51
CA ILE A 356 32.82 -35.88 -39.49
C ILE A 356 33.60 -37.13 -39.11
N VAL A 357 33.10 -37.93 -38.16
CA VAL A 357 33.81 -39.14 -37.69
C VAL A 357 33.73 -40.28 -38.72
N ASN A 358 32.72 -40.28 -39.59
CA ASN A 358 32.49 -41.34 -40.58
C ASN A 358 32.88 -40.93 -42.03
N ILE A 359 33.49 -39.76 -42.19
CA ILE A 359 34.22 -39.32 -43.40
C ILE A 359 35.71 -39.46 -43.11
#